data_AF-A0A418EDD7-F1
#
_entry.id   AF-A0A418EDD7-F1
#
_cell.length_a   1.000
_cell.length_b   1.000
_cell.length_c   1.000
_cell.angle_alpha   90.00
_cell.angle_beta   90.00
_cell.angle_gamma   90.00
#
_symmetry.space_group_name_H-M   'P 1'
#
loop_
_entity.id
_entity.type
_entity.pdbx_description
1 polymer ?
#
loop_
_entity_poly.entity_id
_entity_poly.type
_entity_poly.pdbx_seq_one_letter_code
_entity_poly.pdbx_strand_id
1 'polypeptide(L)'
;MFNPIENLWSEFKVHVKTHLCERLVAFMGPPPDGLTREEFRMQYLEHVAQEVIQGIDIQRLNRYALRLEYFNGRAERMEDMEVAM
;
A
#
# COMPACT_ATOMS: atom_id res chain seq x y z
N MET A 1 12.56 -24.40 2.15
CA MET A 1 12.81 -23.00 2.58
C MET A 1 12.38 -22.12 1.44
N PHE A 2 11.37 -21.27 1.62
CA PHE A 2 10.98 -20.30 0.58
C PHE A 2 12.14 -19.34 0.32
N ASN A 3 12.33 -18.94 -0.94
CA ASN A 3 13.31 -17.92 -1.31
C ASN A 3 12.99 -16.62 -0.52
N PRO A 4 14.00 -15.87 -0.03
CA PRO A 4 13.80 -14.56 0.62
C PRO A 4 12.78 -13.64 -0.08
N ILE A 5 12.74 -13.62 -1.41
CA ILE A 5 11.77 -12.84 -2.19
C ILE A 5 10.32 -13.35 -1.98
N GLU A 6 10.13 -14.66 -1.96
CA GLU A 6 8.82 -15.30 -1.75
C GLU A 6 8.31 -15.11 -0.32
N ASN A 7 9.23 -15.09 0.66
CA ASN A 7 8.90 -14.78 2.05
C ASN A 7 8.42 -13.33 2.19
N LEU A 8 9.18 -12.37 1.64
CA LEU A 8 8.81 -10.95 1.65
C LEU A 8 7.45 -10.73 1.00
N TRP A 9 7.21 -11.36 -0.16
CA TRP A 9 5.92 -11.29 -0.84
C TRP A 9 4.78 -11.89 -0.03
N SER A 10 5.04 -12.99 0.68
CA SER A 10 4.04 -13.65 1.50
C SER A 10 3.66 -12.79 2.70
N GLU A 11 4.64 -12.21 3.38
CA GLU A 11 4.43 -11.30 4.51
C GLU A 11 3.67 -10.04 4.08
N PHE A 12 4.07 -9.43 2.96
CA PHE A 12 3.36 -8.28 2.39
C PHE A 12 1.89 -8.60 2.09
N LYS A 13 1.60 -9.74 1.43
CA LYS A 13 0.23 -10.16 1.12
C LYS A 13 -0.60 -10.37 2.39
N VAL A 14 -0.02 -11.00 3.41
CA VAL A 14 -0.70 -11.20 4.70
C VAL A 14 -1.02 -9.84 5.32
N HIS A 15 -0.06 -8.92 5.34
CA HIS A 15 -0.25 -7.60 5.91
C HIS A 15 -1.36 -6.81 5.18
N VAL A 16 -1.33 -6.79 3.84
CA VAL A 16 -2.39 -6.17 3.01
C VAL A 16 -3.75 -6.79 3.30
N LYS A 17 -3.82 -8.13 3.35
CA LYS A 17 -5.09 -8.83 3.61
C LYS A 17 -5.64 -8.49 4.99
N THR A 18 -4.80 -8.51 6.03
CA THR A 18 -5.20 -8.14 7.39
C THR A 18 -5.72 -6.71 7.44
N HIS A 19 -4.99 -5.77 6.84
CA HIS A 19 -5.40 -4.36 6.81
C HIS A 19 -6.75 -4.15 6.10
N LEU A 20 -6.98 -4.84 4.98
CA LEU A 20 -8.27 -4.79 4.27
C LEU A 20 -9.40 -5.37 5.11
N CYS A 21 -9.16 -6.49 5.81
CA CYS A 21 -10.14 -7.08 6.70
C CYS A 21 -10.51 -6.15 7.86
N GLU A 22 -9.52 -5.53 8.51
CA GLU A 22 -9.73 -4.58 9.61
C GLU A 22 -10.55 -3.37 9.13
N ARG A 23 -10.18 -2.76 7.99
CA ARG A 23 -10.92 -1.63 7.42
C ARG A 23 -12.35 -2.02 7.01
N LEU A 24 -12.56 -3.23 6.49
CA LEU A 24 -13.89 -3.72 6.14
C LEU A 24 -14.76 -3.90 7.39
N VAL A 25 -14.20 -4.45 8.47
CA VAL A 25 -14.90 -4.62 9.75
C VAL A 25 -15.29 -3.24 10.31
N ALA A 26 -14.38 -2.27 10.29
CA ALA A 26 -14.66 -0.91 10.73
C ALA A 26 -15.77 -0.25 9.90
N PHE A 27 -15.72 -0.38 8.56
CA PHE A 27 -16.72 0.18 7.65
C PHE A 27 -18.11 -0.46 7.78
N MET A 28 -18.16 -1.76 8.08
CA MET A 28 -19.40 -2.52 8.26
C MET A 28 -19.94 -2.46 9.70
N GLY A 29 -19.16 -1.93 10.63
CA GLY A 29 -19.51 -1.78 12.03
C GLY A 29 -20.70 -0.84 12.25
N PRO A 30 -21.26 -0.84 13.48
CA PRO A 30 -22.28 0.13 13.85
C PRO A 30 -21.70 1.55 13.79
N PRO A 31 -22.47 2.55 13.30
CA PRO A 31 -22.04 3.93 13.33
C PRO A 31 -21.92 4.43 14.78
N PRO A 32 -21.05 5.43 15.05
CA PRO A 32 -21.04 6.14 16.33
C PRO A 32 -22.40 6.77 16.65
N ASP A 33 -22.68 6.97 17.93
CA ASP A 33 -23.93 7.57 18.39
C ASP A 33 -24.19 8.93 17.71
N GLY A 34 -25.40 9.10 17.20
CA GLY A 34 -25.82 10.33 16.52
C GLY A 34 -25.55 10.38 15.01
N LEU A 35 -24.95 9.34 14.42
CA LEU A 35 -24.82 9.21 12.96
C LEU A 35 -25.72 8.11 12.40
N THR A 36 -26.32 8.38 11.24
CA THR A 36 -26.89 7.31 10.42
C THR A 36 -25.77 6.46 9.82
N ARG A 37 -26.11 5.23 9.42
CA ARG A 37 -25.17 4.32 8.75
C ARG A 37 -24.61 4.92 7.46
N GLU A 38 -25.40 5.69 6.72
CA GLU A 38 -25.01 6.29 5.46
C GLU A 38 -24.01 7.44 5.66
N GLU A 39 -24.28 8.32 6.64
CA GLU A 39 -23.36 9.40 7.01
C GLU A 39 -22.01 8.86 7.48
N PHE A 40 -22.02 7.85 8.36
CA PHE A 40 -20.79 7.21 8.82
C PHE A 40 -19.98 6.63 7.65
N ARG A 41 -20.62 5.88 6.76
CA ARG A 41 -19.94 5.28 5.60
C ARG A 41 -19.34 6.33 4.67
N MET A 42 -20.06 7.43 4.43
CA MET A 42 -19.56 8.53 3.61
C MET A 42 -18.34 9.20 4.26
N GLN A 43 -18.42 9.55 5.55
CA GLN A 43 -17.31 10.13 6.30
C GLN A 43 -16.10 9.20 6.37
N TYR A 44 -16.33 7.90 6.57
CA TYR A 44 -15.26 6.91 6.60
C TYR A 44 -14.54 6.84 5.24
N LEU A 45 -15.29 6.80 4.13
CA LEU A 45 -14.68 6.79 2.79
C LEU A 45 -13.91 8.08 2.50
N GLU A 46 -14.42 9.24 2.92
CA GLU A 46 -13.72 10.53 2.78
C GLU A 46 -12.41 10.54 3.57
N HIS A 47 -12.43 10.05 4.81
CA HIS A 47 -11.24 9.92 5.65
C HIS A 47 -10.19 9.00 4.98
N VAL A 48 -10.60 7.82 4.50
CA VAL A 48 -9.69 6.91 3.77
C VAL A 48 -9.12 7.58 2.52
N ALA A 49 -9.93 8.31 1.76
CA ALA A 49 -9.45 9.03 0.58
C ALA A 49 -8.40 10.09 0.94
N GLN A 50 -8.61 10.84 2.02
CA GLN A 50 -7.63 11.82 2.52
C GLN A 50 -6.34 11.15 2.97
N GLU A 51 -6.40 10.05 3.72
CA GLU A 51 -5.21 9.29 4.12
C GLU A 51 -4.41 8.80 2.90
N VAL A 52 -5.10 8.28 1.88
CA VAL A 52 -4.45 7.82 0.64
C VAL A 52 -3.81 9.00 -0.10
N ILE A 53 -4.51 10.13 -0.23
CA ILE A 53 -3.96 11.33 -0.88
C ILE A 53 -2.74 11.86 -0.13
N GLN A 54 -2.76 11.86 1.21
CA GLN A 54 -1.62 12.27 2.04
C GLN A 54 -0.46 11.27 1.97
N GLY A 55 -0.77 9.96 1.88
CA GLY A 55 0.22 8.90 1.72
C GLY A 55 0.90 8.88 0.35
N ILE A 56 0.25 9.47 -0.67
CA ILE A 56 0.84 9.78 -1.97
C ILE A 56 1.79 10.98 -1.79
N ASP A 57 2.97 10.70 -1.25
CA ASP A 57 4.08 11.64 -1.29
C ASP A 57 4.63 11.67 -2.72
N ILE A 58 4.24 12.70 -3.47
CA ILE A 58 4.69 12.96 -4.85
C ILE A 58 6.23 12.95 -4.95
N GLN A 59 6.95 13.37 -3.90
CA GLN A 59 8.40 13.34 -3.90
C GLN A 59 8.95 11.92 -3.77
N ARG A 60 8.34 11.07 -2.95
CA ARG A 60 8.68 9.64 -2.86
C ARG A 60 8.36 8.91 -4.16
N LEU A 61 7.21 9.18 -4.78
CA LEU A 61 6.84 8.58 -6.07
C LEU A 61 7.88 8.87 -7.16
N ASN A 62 8.29 10.13 -7.31
CA ASN A 62 9.35 10.50 -8.25
C ASN A 62 10.68 9.80 -7.93
N ARG A 63 11.02 9.67 -6.64
CA ARG A 63 12.24 8.99 -6.21
C ARG A 63 12.21 7.48 -6.52
N TYR A 64 11.05 6.83 -6.35
CA TYR A 64 10.85 5.44 -6.73
C TYR A 64 10.85 5.26 -8.25
N ALA A 65 10.20 6.15 -9.00
CA ALA A 65 10.19 6.13 -10.46
C ALA A 65 11.60 6.23 -11.05
N LEU A 66 12.40 7.21 -10.59
CA LEU A 66 13.80 7.37 -11.01
C LEU A 66 14.64 6.13 -10.67
N ARG A 67 14.40 5.51 -9.51
CA ARG A 67 15.10 4.28 -9.12
C ARG A 67 14.69 3.10 -9.99
N LEU A 68 13.42 3.02 -10.37
CA LEU A 68 12.89 1.98 -11.26
C LEU A 68 13.46 2.13 -12.68
N GLU A 69 13.50 3.35 -13.20
CA GLU A 69 14.12 3.69 -14.49
C GLU A 69 15.60 3.33 -14.52
N TYR A 70 16.33 3.62 -13.45
CA TYR A 70 17.74 3.22 -13.31
C TYR A 70 17.92 1.70 -13.42
N PHE A 71 17.16 0.92 -12.65
CA PHE A 71 17.29 -0.54 -12.69
C PHE A 71 16.79 -1.15 -14.00
N ASN A 72 15.71 -0.61 -14.59
CA ASN A 72 15.23 -1.04 -15.91
C ASN A 72 16.28 -0.80 -16.99
N GLY A 73 16.91 0.38 -17.01
CA GLY A 73 17.98 0.67 -17.97
C GLY A 73 19.20 -0.24 -17.81
N ARG A 74 19.55 -0.65 -16.58
CA ARG A 74 20.61 -1.64 -16.34
C ARG A 74 20.22 -3.04 -16.79
N ALA A 75 18.98 -3.45 -16.52
CA ALA A 75 18.44 -4.72 -16.96
C ALA A 75 18.39 -4.83 -18.49
N GLU A 76 17.98 -3.77 -19.19
CA GLU A 76 18.03 -3.69 -20.66
C GLU A 76 19.45 -3.83 -21.22
N ARG A 77 20.45 -3.33 -20.49
CA ARG A 77 21.88 -3.47 -20.85
C ARG A 77 22.50 -4.78 -20.38
N MET A 78 21.72 -5.68 -19.79
CA MET A 78 22.19 -6.94 -19.19
C MET A 78 23.34 -6.76 -18.20
N GLU A 79 23.40 -5.60 -17.52
CA GLU A 79 24.40 -5.34 -16.50
C GLU A 79 24.06 -6.08 -15.20
N ASP A 80 25.06 -6.66 -14.55
CA ASP A 80 24.89 -7.31 -13.24
C ASP A 80 24.28 -6.30 -12.24
N MET A 81 23.19 -6.68 -11.57
CA MET A 81 22.58 -5.87 -10.52
C MET A 81 23.21 -6.22 -9.16
N GLU A 82 24.03 -5.31 -8.61
CA GLU A 82 24.47 -5.44 -7.22
C GLU A 82 23.25 -5.24 -6.29
N VAL A 83 22.78 -6.34 -5.71
CA VAL A 83 21.76 -6.32 -4.67
C VAL A 83 22.49 -6.04 -3.35
N ALA A 84 22.45 -4.79 -2.91
CA ALA A 84 22.94 -4.45 -1.57
C ALA A 84 22.08 -5.22 -0.52
N MET A 85 22.75 -6.03 0.31
CA MET A 85 22.16 -6.68 1.49
C MET A 85 21.75 -5.66 2.55
#